data_AF-A0A6G2V5N3-F1
#
_entry.id   AF-A0A6G2V5N3-F1
#
_cell.length_a   1.000
_cell.length_b   1.000
_cell.length_c   1.000
_cell.angle_alpha   90.00
_cell.angle_beta   90.00
_cell.angle_gamma   90.00
#
_symmetry.space_group_name_H-M   'P 1'
#
loop_
_entity.id
_entity.type
_entity.pdbx_description
1 polymer ?
#
loop_
_entity_poly.entity_id
_entity_poly.type
_entity_poly.pdbx_seq_one_letter_code
_entity_poly.pdbx_strand_id
1 'polypeptide(L)'
;MDWSDFEWVVWRLEVQDPQHLAGGDPGLVERTQATMTDLAGSLGCVYQHCVDADTYPDGTLYYAWWVRLPAAEHARRRADGLPQALHPLREYLTTQLPEGLKWEITSDHEYTLDQAGSGAMRTTYDELIAPFECALMPLRRDGADALDPRAKVWQWGEDLLVGTFDLWLCNDPDRPNTWLVVSVGLWTEPHFLDEESAHCMDRFGFAPHRPLLLLPRPPGPVTFTARAESGPFPGKNASRTEEADAIGTSHQWTATDPDVLAERVARDLQLLWPHLTPPKGS
;
A
#
# COMPACT_ATOMS: atom_id res chain seq x y z
N MET A 1 15.61 -10.07 -14.05
CA MET A 1 15.40 -10.33 -12.62
C MET A 1 14.69 -11.66 -12.52
N ASP A 2 15.22 -12.60 -11.74
CA ASP A 2 14.60 -13.92 -11.54
C ASP A 2 13.69 -13.84 -10.30
N TRP A 3 12.60 -14.59 -10.27
CA TRP A 3 11.70 -14.62 -9.11
C TRP A 3 12.38 -15.16 -7.86
N SER A 4 13.51 -15.87 -8.02
CA SER A 4 14.37 -16.32 -6.92
C SER A 4 14.98 -15.20 -6.10
N ASP A 5 15.01 -13.97 -6.63
CA ASP A 5 15.59 -12.80 -5.96
C ASP A 5 14.65 -12.22 -4.91
N PHE A 6 13.39 -12.66 -4.88
CA PHE A 6 12.36 -12.16 -3.95
C PHE A 6 12.00 -13.19 -2.89
N GLU A 7 11.87 -12.74 -1.65
CA GLU A 7 11.35 -13.58 -0.55
C GLU A 7 9.89 -14.00 -0.81
N TRP A 8 9.14 -13.15 -1.51
CA TRP A 8 7.73 -13.34 -1.82
C TRP A 8 7.42 -13.00 -3.27
N VAL A 9 6.54 -13.77 -3.90
CA VAL A 9 6.02 -13.51 -5.25
C VAL A 9 4.51 -13.34 -5.18
N VAL A 10 4.01 -12.26 -5.74
CA VAL A 10 2.57 -11.97 -5.80
C VAL A 10 1.96 -12.61 -7.04
N TRP A 11 0.83 -13.27 -6.87
CA TRP A 11 0.05 -13.89 -7.94
C TRP A 11 -1.34 -13.29 -7.99
N ARG A 12 -1.80 -13.00 -9.21
CA ARG A 12 -3.14 -12.55 -9.52
C ARG A 12 -3.94 -13.72 -10.10
N LEU A 13 -5.06 -14.04 -9.46
CA LEU A 13 -6.06 -14.95 -9.99
C LEU A 13 -7.20 -14.09 -10.49
N GLU A 14 -7.41 -14.03 -11.79
CA GLU A 14 -8.43 -13.20 -12.42
C GLU A 14 -9.46 -14.06 -13.15
N VAL A 15 -10.71 -13.61 -13.12
CA VAL A 15 -11.79 -14.15 -13.93
C VAL A 15 -12.49 -13.02 -14.69
N GLN A 16 -12.75 -13.26 -15.98
CA GLN A 16 -13.47 -12.31 -16.84
C GLN A 16 -14.96 -12.67 -16.87
N ASP A 17 -15.83 -11.69 -16.71
CA ASP A 17 -17.28 -11.86 -16.69
C ASP A 17 -17.98 -10.90 -17.68
N PRO A 18 -17.83 -11.13 -18.99
CA PRO A 18 -18.45 -10.28 -20.01
C PRO A 18 -19.99 -10.34 -20.00
N GLN A 19 -20.57 -11.30 -19.28
CA GLN A 19 -22.03 -11.49 -19.19
C GLN A 19 -22.62 -10.98 -17.87
N HIS A 20 -21.78 -10.42 -16.99
CA HIS A 20 -22.20 -9.86 -15.70
C HIS A 20 -22.96 -10.88 -14.83
N LEU A 21 -22.54 -12.14 -14.85
CA LEU A 21 -23.19 -13.26 -14.17
C LEU A 21 -22.76 -13.43 -12.70
N ALA A 22 -21.56 -12.98 -12.34
CA ALA A 22 -20.98 -13.21 -11.02
C ALA A 22 -21.33 -12.11 -10.00
N GLY A 23 -21.77 -10.94 -10.49
CA GLY A 23 -22.24 -9.82 -9.68
C GLY A 23 -23.48 -10.19 -8.87
N GLY A 24 -23.30 -10.37 -7.57
CA GLY A 24 -24.37 -10.67 -6.61
C GLY A 24 -24.17 -9.93 -5.30
N ASP A 25 -25.21 -9.94 -4.46
CA ASP A 25 -25.19 -9.38 -3.11
C ASP A 25 -25.16 -10.53 -2.09
N PRO A 26 -24.19 -10.59 -1.16
CA PRO A 26 -23.05 -9.69 -1.02
C PRO A 26 -22.01 -9.85 -2.15
N GLY A 27 -21.22 -8.79 -2.37
CA GLY A 27 -20.16 -8.73 -3.38
C GLY A 27 -19.10 -9.82 -3.23
N LEU A 28 -18.27 -10.03 -4.26
CA LEU A 28 -17.26 -11.09 -4.23
C LEU A 28 -16.17 -10.84 -3.19
N VAL A 29 -15.81 -9.58 -2.95
CA VAL A 29 -14.89 -9.22 -1.86
C VAL A 29 -15.42 -9.75 -0.54
N GLU A 30 -16.65 -9.40 -0.18
CA GLU A 30 -17.26 -9.78 1.09
C GLU A 30 -17.47 -11.29 1.20
N ARG A 31 -17.93 -11.96 0.14
CA ARG A 31 -18.14 -13.42 0.13
C ARG A 31 -16.85 -14.22 0.30
N THR A 32 -15.74 -13.74 -0.26
CA THR A 32 -14.51 -14.53 -0.36
C THR A 32 -13.46 -14.19 0.69
N GLN A 33 -13.49 -12.99 1.28
CA GLN A 33 -12.40 -12.47 2.10
C GLN A 33 -12.00 -13.38 3.26
N ALA A 34 -12.93 -13.79 4.12
CA ALA A 34 -12.61 -14.61 5.30
C ALA A 34 -12.00 -15.96 4.91
N THR A 35 -12.71 -16.70 4.04
CA THR A 35 -12.26 -18.04 3.60
C THR A 35 -10.95 -17.98 2.82
N MET A 36 -10.74 -16.98 1.96
CA MET A 36 -9.48 -16.81 1.24
C MET A 36 -8.33 -16.52 2.19
N THR A 37 -8.56 -15.71 3.22
CA THR A 37 -7.55 -15.42 4.25
C THR A 37 -7.13 -16.68 4.98
N ASP A 38 -8.09 -17.45 5.49
CA ASP A 38 -7.83 -18.68 6.24
C ASP A 38 -7.18 -19.76 5.35
N LEU A 39 -7.70 -19.95 4.14
CA LEU A 39 -7.19 -20.96 3.21
C LEU A 39 -5.78 -20.61 2.74
N ALA A 40 -5.50 -19.36 2.37
CA ALA A 40 -4.15 -18.93 2.01
C ALA A 40 -3.18 -19.13 3.19
N GLY A 41 -3.58 -18.74 4.41
CA GLY A 41 -2.78 -18.93 5.62
C GLY A 41 -2.44 -20.40 5.88
N SER A 42 -3.41 -21.31 5.70
CA SER A 42 -3.20 -22.76 5.85
C SER A 42 -2.20 -23.34 4.85
N LEU A 43 -1.99 -22.66 3.72
CA LEU A 43 -1.05 -23.03 2.66
C LEU A 43 0.30 -22.30 2.80
N GLY A 44 0.52 -21.56 3.89
CA GLY A 44 1.72 -20.73 4.10
C GLY A 44 1.76 -19.49 3.20
N CYS A 45 0.65 -19.13 2.57
CA CYS A 45 0.49 -17.98 1.69
C CYS A 45 -0.24 -16.84 2.42
N VAL A 46 -0.25 -15.65 1.82
CA VAL A 46 -0.98 -14.49 2.37
C VAL A 46 -1.94 -13.96 1.31
N TYR A 47 -3.24 -14.05 1.59
CA TYR A 47 -4.24 -13.35 0.79
C TYR A 47 -4.12 -11.84 1.01
N GLN A 48 -4.09 -11.07 -0.07
CA GLN A 48 -3.91 -9.62 -0.01
C GLN A 48 -5.26 -8.90 -0.09
N HIS A 49 -5.98 -9.06 -1.20
CA HIS A 49 -7.26 -8.42 -1.43
C HIS A 49 -7.96 -8.99 -2.66
N CYS A 50 -9.20 -8.55 -2.86
CA CYS A 50 -10.00 -8.75 -4.05
C CYS A 50 -10.42 -7.41 -4.65
N VAL A 51 -10.56 -7.39 -5.97
CA VAL A 51 -11.21 -6.35 -6.76
C VAL A 51 -12.44 -6.98 -7.42
N ASP A 52 -13.61 -6.39 -7.21
CA ASP A 52 -14.89 -6.91 -7.72
C ASP A 52 -15.82 -5.89 -8.38
N ALA A 53 -15.30 -4.70 -8.71
CA ALA A 53 -16.07 -3.64 -9.35
C ALA A 53 -15.36 -3.01 -10.56
N ASP A 54 -14.25 -3.59 -11.01
CA ASP A 54 -13.47 -3.04 -12.12
C ASP A 54 -13.90 -3.57 -13.48
N THR A 55 -13.61 -2.75 -14.50
CA THR A 55 -13.86 -3.06 -15.91
C THR A 55 -12.61 -2.81 -16.73
N TYR A 56 -12.41 -3.64 -17.75
CA TYR A 56 -11.49 -3.34 -18.84
C TYR A 56 -11.95 -2.09 -19.63
N PRO A 57 -11.06 -1.45 -20.41
CA PRO A 57 -11.43 -0.30 -21.24
C PRO A 57 -12.57 -0.56 -22.24
N ASP A 58 -12.79 -1.83 -22.60
CA ASP A 58 -13.89 -2.26 -23.47
C ASP A 58 -15.22 -2.48 -22.72
N GLY A 59 -15.24 -2.24 -21.40
CA GLY A 59 -16.39 -2.41 -20.53
C GLY A 59 -16.55 -3.81 -19.94
N THR A 60 -15.67 -4.77 -20.26
CA THR A 60 -15.73 -6.13 -19.71
C THR A 60 -15.44 -6.12 -18.21
N LEU A 61 -16.39 -6.58 -17.39
CA LEU A 61 -16.14 -6.78 -15.95
C LEU A 61 -15.11 -7.87 -15.73
N TYR A 62 -14.25 -7.66 -14.74
CA TYR A 62 -13.37 -8.69 -14.22
C TYR A 62 -13.35 -8.69 -12.69
N TYR A 63 -13.01 -9.84 -12.14
CA TYR A 63 -12.79 -10.03 -10.72
C TYR A 63 -11.41 -10.60 -10.52
N ALA A 64 -10.66 -10.06 -9.56
CA ALA A 64 -9.29 -10.49 -9.34
C ALA A 64 -8.96 -10.61 -7.85
N TRP A 65 -8.15 -11.60 -7.52
CA TRP A 65 -7.64 -11.87 -6.17
C TRP A 65 -6.13 -11.92 -6.19
N TRP A 66 -5.48 -11.21 -5.26
CA TRP A 66 -4.03 -11.20 -5.12
C TRP A 66 -3.62 -12.06 -3.93
N VAL A 67 -2.66 -12.94 -4.15
CA VAL A 67 -2.11 -13.84 -3.13
C VAL A 67 -0.60 -13.79 -3.19
N ARG A 68 0.03 -13.57 -2.05
CA ARG A 68 1.47 -13.53 -1.88
C ARG A 68 1.97 -14.92 -1.45
N LEU A 69 2.90 -15.46 -2.22
CA LEU A 69 3.48 -16.79 -1.99
C LEU A 69 4.94 -16.64 -1.55
N PRO A 70 5.39 -17.36 -0.51
CA PRO A 70 6.82 -17.43 -0.21
C PRO A 70 7.58 -18.01 -1.40
N ALA A 71 8.85 -17.64 -1.58
CA ALA A 71 9.71 -18.17 -2.64
C ALA A 71 9.69 -19.71 -2.72
N ALA A 72 9.66 -20.37 -1.55
CA ALA A 72 9.57 -21.82 -1.46
C ALA A 72 8.27 -22.40 -2.04
N GLU A 73 7.12 -21.76 -1.79
CA GLU A 73 5.83 -22.22 -2.36
C GLU A 73 5.70 -21.82 -3.83
N HIS A 74 6.25 -20.67 -4.23
CA HIS A 74 6.33 -20.27 -5.63
C HIS A 74 7.13 -21.28 -6.48
N ALA A 75 8.23 -21.80 -5.94
CA ALA A 75 9.08 -22.77 -6.62
C ALA A 75 8.42 -24.15 -6.79
N ARG A 76 7.45 -24.50 -5.94
CA ARG A 76 6.72 -25.78 -6.01
C ARG A 76 5.64 -25.71 -7.10
N ARG A 77 6.05 -25.92 -8.34
CA ARG A 77 5.17 -25.84 -9.50
C ARG A 77 4.55 -27.17 -9.88
N ARG A 78 3.33 -27.12 -10.40
CA ARG A 78 2.63 -28.24 -11.05
C ARG A 78 3.04 -28.35 -12.51
N ALA A 79 2.53 -29.39 -13.17
CA ALA A 79 2.78 -29.65 -14.59
C ALA A 79 2.26 -28.54 -15.54
N ASP A 80 1.28 -27.75 -15.10
CA ASP A 80 0.78 -26.57 -15.83
C ASP A 80 1.64 -25.31 -15.61
N GLY A 81 2.72 -25.42 -14.84
CA GLY A 81 3.63 -24.32 -14.52
C GLY A 81 3.16 -23.41 -13.39
N LEU A 82 1.98 -23.62 -12.82
CA LEU A 82 1.47 -22.81 -11.71
C LEU A 82 1.98 -23.32 -10.35
N PRO A 83 2.23 -22.44 -9.36
CA PRO A 83 2.50 -22.86 -7.99
C PRO A 83 1.37 -23.73 -7.43
N GLN A 84 1.73 -24.82 -6.77
CA GLN A 84 0.79 -25.81 -6.24
C GLN A 84 -0.22 -25.19 -5.25
N ALA A 85 0.22 -24.21 -4.45
CA ALA A 85 -0.61 -23.51 -3.48
C ALA A 85 -1.77 -22.71 -4.11
N LEU A 86 -1.70 -22.35 -5.39
CA LEU A 86 -2.80 -21.63 -6.05
C LEU A 86 -4.00 -22.52 -6.37
N HIS A 87 -3.81 -23.84 -6.40
CA HIS A 87 -4.87 -24.74 -6.83
C HIS A 87 -6.07 -24.78 -5.87
N PRO A 88 -5.90 -25.02 -4.56
CA PRO A 88 -7.03 -25.02 -3.64
C PRO A 88 -7.73 -23.65 -3.57
N LEU A 89 -6.97 -22.57 -3.72
CA LEU A 89 -7.51 -21.20 -3.76
C LEU A 89 -8.42 -21.01 -4.98
N ARG A 90 -7.95 -21.41 -6.17
CA ARG A 90 -8.73 -21.37 -7.39
C ARG A 90 -9.97 -22.27 -7.30
N GLU A 91 -9.84 -23.48 -6.74
CA GLU A 91 -10.97 -24.40 -6.57
C GLU A 91 -12.05 -23.78 -5.69
N TYR A 92 -11.69 -23.22 -4.55
CA TYR A 92 -12.62 -22.50 -3.69
C TYR A 92 -13.29 -21.34 -4.45
N LEU A 93 -12.52 -20.46 -5.09
CA LEU A 93 -13.09 -19.34 -5.84
C LEU A 93 -14.02 -19.79 -6.96
N THR A 94 -13.73 -20.91 -7.63
CA THR A 94 -14.60 -21.50 -8.65
C THR A 94 -15.97 -21.86 -8.08
N THR A 95 -16.07 -22.25 -6.80
CA THR A 95 -17.37 -22.51 -6.16
C THR A 95 -18.20 -21.25 -5.91
N GLN A 96 -17.57 -20.08 -5.95
CA GLN A 96 -18.21 -18.78 -5.72
C GLN A 96 -18.65 -18.11 -7.03
N LEU A 97 -18.35 -18.74 -8.16
CA LEU A 97 -18.51 -18.18 -9.49
C LEU A 97 -19.42 -19.06 -10.36
N PRO A 98 -20.15 -18.47 -11.32
CA PRO A 98 -20.83 -19.23 -12.37
C PRO A 98 -19.88 -20.12 -13.16
N GLU A 99 -20.41 -21.24 -13.66
CA GLU A 99 -19.66 -22.13 -14.53
C GLU A 99 -19.30 -21.46 -15.87
N GLY A 100 -18.17 -21.86 -16.44
CA GLY A 100 -17.76 -21.44 -17.80
C GLY A 100 -17.02 -20.10 -17.88
N LEU A 101 -16.80 -19.40 -16.77
CA LEU A 101 -15.96 -18.20 -16.76
C LEU A 101 -14.48 -18.54 -17.01
N LYS A 102 -13.80 -17.66 -17.74
CA LYS A 102 -12.40 -17.84 -18.13
C LYS A 102 -11.47 -17.31 -17.03
N TRP A 103 -10.56 -18.17 -16.60
CA TRP A 103 -9.51 -17.84 -15.65
C TRP A 103 -8.23 -17.38 -16.34
N GLU A 104 -7.60 -16.36 -15.77
CA GLU A 104 -6.23 -15.95 -16.05
C GLU A 104 -5.45 -15.91 -14.72
N ILE A 105 -4.38 -16.69 -14.63
CA ILE A 105 -3.57 -16.79 -13.40
C ILE A 105 -2.14 -16.46 -13.76
N THR A 106 -1.66 -15.33 -13.27
CA THR A 106 -0.35 -14.78 -13.63
C THR A 106 0.39 -14.27 -12.40
N SER A 107 1.71 -14.30 -12.45
CA SER A 107 2.54 -13.60 -11.47
C SER A 107 2.48 -12.10 -11.72
N ASP A 108 2.26 -11.31 -10.68
CA ASP A 108 2.19 -9.86 -10.75
C ASP A 108 3.56 -9.26 -10.39
N HIS A 109 4.31 -8.89 -11.42
CA HIS A 109 5.67 -8.37 -11.27
C HIS A 109 5.70 -6.99 -10.64
N GLU A 110 4.73 -6.14 -10.98
CA GLU A 110 4.64 -4.81 -10.41
C GLU A 110 4.34 -4.89 -8.91
N TYR A 111 3.32 -5.66 -8.52
CA TYR A 111 3.02 -5.85 -7.10
C TYR A 111 4.16 -6.54 -6.33
N THR A 112 4.87 -7.46 -6.96
CA THR A 112 6.02 -8.12 -6.32
C THR A 112 7.15 -7.12 -6.06
N LEU A 113 7.51 -6.31 -7.06
CA LEU A 113 8.52 -5.25 -6.91
C LEU A 113 8.11 -4.21 -5.87
N ASP A 114 6.86 -3.75 -5.93
CA ASP A 114 6.32 -2.77 -4.99
C ASP A 114 6.38 -3.27 -3.54
N GLN A 115 6.06 -4.54 -3.30
CA GLN A 115 6.12 -5.15 -1.97
C GLN A 115 7.56 -5.35 -1.51
N ALA A 116 8.45 -5.82 -2.38
CA ALA A 116 9.86 -5.97 -2.06
C ALA A 116 10.52 -4.62 -1.74
N GLY A 117 10.23 -3.60 -2.55
CA GLY A 117 10.68 -2.22 -2.32
C GLY A 117 10.13 -1.66 -1.00
N SER A 118 8.83 -1.81 -0.75
CA SER A 118 8.19 -1.41 0.52
C SER A 118 8.86 -2.08 1.72
N GLY A 119 9.10 -3.40 1.66
CA GLY A 119 9.77 -4.16 2.72
C GLY A 119 11.20 -3.67 2.97
N ALA A 120 12.00 -3.53 1.91
CA ALA A 120 13.37 -3.03 2.02
C ALA A 120 13.43 -1.61 2.61
N MET A 121 12.48 -0.74 2.21
CA MET A 121 12.35 0.62 2.73
C MET A 121 12.02 0.61 4.21
N ARG A 122 11.02 -0.19 4.62
CA ARG A 122 10.64 -0.35 6.02
C ARG A 122 11.79 -0.86 6.88
N THR A 123 12.54 -1.85 6.41
CA THR A 123 13.72 -2.37 7.14
C THR A 123 14.82 -1.32 7.27
N THR A 124 15.08 -0.53 6.22
CA THR A 124 16.17 0.46 6.23
C THR A 124 15.85 1.68 7.11
N TYR A 125 14.56 1.98 7.27
CA TYR A 125 14.06 3.14 8.03
C TYR A 125 13.23 2.71 9.25
N ASP A 126 13.47 1.51 9.79
CA ASP A 126 12.74 0.99 10.95
C ASP A 126 12.85 1.92 12.16
N GLU A 127 14.01 2.54 12.36
CA GLU A 127 14.23 3.49 13.44
C GLU A 127 13.41 4.78 13.30
N LEU A 128 12.97 5.09 12.09
CA LEU A 128 12.07 6.21 11.82
C LEU A 128 10.61 5.77 11.86
N ILE A 129 10.29 4.61 11.29
CA ILE A 129 8.91 4.17 11.07
C ILE A 129 8.30 3.62 12.36
N ALA A 130 9.03 2.80 13.13
CA ALA A 130 8.49 2.13 14.31
C ALA A 130 7.99 3.11 15.39
N PRO A 131 8.67 4.22 15.71
CA PRO A 131 8.15 5.22 16.65
C PRO A 131 6.82 5.84 16.20
N PHE A 132 6.68 6.12 14.90
CA PHE A 132 5.44 6.68 14.35
C PHE A 132 4.29 5.68 14.36
N GLU A 133 4.55 4.41 14.02
CA GLU A 133 3.54 3.37 14.13
C GLU A 133 3.07 3.22 15.59
N CYS A 134 4.01 3.18 16.55
CA CYS A 134 3.68 3.10 17.97
C CYS A 134 2.84 4.30 18.44
N ALA A 135 3.17 5.52 18.01
CA ALA A 135 2.52 6.74 18.46
C ALA A 135 1.16 7.00 17.77
N LEU A 136 1.03 6.62 16.49
CA LEU A 136 -0.10 7.05 15.64
C LEU A 136 -1.10 5.94 15.31
N MET A 137 -0.70 4.66 15.29
CA MET A 137 -1.66 3.57 15.08
C MET A 137 -2.85 3.58 16.05
N PRO A 138 -2.68 3.91 17.36
CA PRO A 138 -3.81 4.01 18.28
C PRO A 138 -4.81 5.13 17.97
N LEU A 139 -4.46 6.09 17.11
CA LEU A 139 -5.32 7.22 16.74
C LEU A 139 -6.23 6.90 15.55
N ARG A 140 -5.97 5.78 14.85
CA ARG A 140 -6.66 5.35 13.64
C ARG A 140 -8.12 4.98 13.93
N ARG A 141 -9.02 5.37 13.03
CA ARG A 141 -10.47 5.13 13.13
C ARG A 141 -11.14 5.18 11.75
N ASP A 142 -12.46 5.05 11.73
CA ASP A 142 -13.29 5.13 10.52
C ASP A 142 -12.91 4.10 9.45
N GLY A 143 -12.27 2.99 9.84
CA GLY A 143 -11.76 1.97 8.94
C GLY A 143 -10.28 2.15 8.57
N ALA A 144 -9.60 3.22 9.02
CA ALA A 144 -8.16 3.33 8.86
C ALA A 144 -7.41 2.17 9.53
N ASP A 145 -7.90 1.68 10.67
CA ASP A 145 -7.31 0.56 11.40
C ASP A 145 -7.21 -0.73 10.57
N ALA A 146 -8.05 -0.90 9.55
CA ALA A 146 -8.02 -2.01 8.61
C ALA A 146 -7.05 -1.82 7.43
N LEU A 147 -6.41 -0.65 7.30
CA LEU A 147 -5.43 -0.36 6.25
C LEU A 147 -4.02 -0.66 6.75
N ASP A 148 -3.18 -1.28 5.93
CA ASP A 148 -1.76 -1.42 6.27
C ASP A 148 -1.01 -0.10 6.03
N PRO A 149 -0.24 0.41 7.02
CA PRO A 149 0.71 1.48 6.78
C PRO A 149 1.71 1.03 5.71
N ARG A 150 1.79 1.77 4.60
CA ARG A 150 2.58 1.35 3.43
C ARG A 150 3.72 2.32 3.20
N ALA A 151 4.91 1.76 3.01
CA ALA A 151 5.97 2.48 2.32
C ALA A 151 5.68 2.40 0.81
N LYS A 152 5.16 3.47 0.22
CA LYS A 152 4.98 3.54 -1.23
C LYS A 152 6.36 3.73 -1.84
N VAL A 153 6.69 2.93 -2.86
CA VAL A 153 8.02 2.93 -3.47
C VAL A 153 7.88 3.10 -4.97
N TRP A 154 8.73 3.95 -5.51
CA TRP A 154 8.91 4.20 -6.93
C TRP A 154 10.35 3.86 -7.28
N GLN A 155 10.53 3.05 -8.31
CA GLN A 155 11.86 2.73 -8.82
C GLN A 155 12.38 3.89 -9.67
N TRP A 156 13.59 4.34 -9.34
CA TRP A 156 14.34 5.35 -10.07
C TRP A 156 15.71 4.77 -10.47
N GLY A 157 16.01 4.72 -11.77
CA GLY A 157 17.24 4.09 -12.25
C GLY A 157 17.35 2.59 -11.92
N GLU A 158 18.55 2.02 -12.03
CA GLU A 158 18.77 0.59 -11.80
C GLU A 158 18.75 0.23 -10.30
N ASP A 159 19.18 1.14 -9.41
CA ASP A 159 19.43 0.83 -7.98
C ASP A 159 18.82 1.81 -6.96
N LEU A 160 18.08 2.84 -7.39
CA LEU A 160 17.59 3.89 -6.49
C LEU A 160 16.08 3.77 -6.27
N LEU A 161 15.67 3.49 -5.03
CA LEU A 161 14.25 3.48 -4.66
C LEU A 161 13.91 4.78 -3.94
N VAL A 162 12.90 5.49 -4.42
CA VAL A 162 12.32 6.65 -3.74
C VAL A 162 11.00 6.21 -3.14
N GLY A 163 10.66 6.68 -1.95
CA GLY A 163 9.41 6.31 -1.32
C GLY A 163 8.86 7.32 -0.33
N THR A 164 7.66 7.05 0.15
CA THR A 164 7.02 7.73 1.29
C THR A 164 6.56 6.66 2.26
N PHE A 165 6.63 6.94 3.55
CA PHE A 165 5.86 6.17 4.52
C PHE A 165 4.59 6.94 4.86
N ASP A 166 3.43 6.40 4.49
CA ASP A 166 2.14 7.04 4.68
C ASP A 166 1.29 6.26 5.69
N LEU A 167 0.69 7.01 6.62
CA LEU A 167 -0.18 6.48 7.66
C LEU A 167 -1.51 7.25 7.64
N TRP A 168 -2.57 6.58 7.18
CA TRP A 168 -3.95 7.07 7.23
C TRP A 168 -4.50 6.99 8.66
N LEU A 169 -5.06 8.10 9.14
CA LEU A 169 -5.60 8.23 10.49
C LEU A 169 -7.13 8.11 10.53
N CYS A 170 -7.84 8.94 9.77
CA CYS A 170 -9.30 9.00 9.81
C CYS A 170 -9.84 9.75 8.58
N ASN A 171 -11.17 9.74 8.40
CA ASN A 171 -11.79 10.67 7.48
C ASN A 171 -11.59 12.11 7.99
N ASP A 172 -11.34 13.04 7.08
CA ASP A 172 -11.30 14.47 7.42
C ASP A 172 -12.75 14.97 7.60
N PRO A 173 -13.16 15.38 8.83
CA PRO A 173 -14.52 15.83 9.07
C PRO A 173 -14.83 17.16 8.37
N ASP A 174 -13.82 17.96 8.05
CA ASP A 174 -13.99 19.26 7.39
C ASP A 174 -14.09 19.11 5.87
N ARG A 175 -13.75 17.93 5.33
CA ARG A 175 -13.65 17.67 3.89
C ARG A 175 -14.20 16.29 3.52
N PRO A 176 -15.41 16.23 2.95
CA PRO A 176 -16.01 14.95 2.56
C PRO A 176 -15.12 14.20 1.56
N ASN A 177 -15.04 12.88 1.71
CA ASN A 177 -14.26 11.96 0.87
C ASN A 177 -12.74 12.17 0.89
N THR A 178 -12.20 12.82 1.92
CA THR A 178 -10.76 12.93 2.12
C THR A 178 -10.35 12.34 3.46
N TRP A 179 -9.09 11.94 3.56
CA TRP A 179 -8.50 11.33 4.74
C TRP A 179 -7.40 12.21 5.29
N LEU A 180 -7.26 12.21 6.62
CA LEU A 180 -6.07 12.74 7.26
C LEU A 180 -4.94 11.72 7.14
N VAL A 181 -3.85 12.12 6.50
CA VAL A 181 -2.67 11.28 6.23
C VAL A 181 -1.45 11.90 6.86
N VAL A 182 -0.62 11.08 7.51
CA VAL A 182 0.71 11.47 7.98
C VAL A 182 1.76 10.79 7.11
N SER A 183 2.53 11.58 6.40
CA SER A 183 3.70 11.14 5.64
C SER A 183 4.97 11.39 6.45
N VAL A 184 5.87 10.41 6.47
CA VAL A 184 7.14 10.48 7.20
C VAL A 184 8.29 10.14 6.28
N GLY A 185 9.40 10.85 6.45
CA GLY A 185 10.61 10.62 5.69
C GLY A 185 11.75 11.55 6.07
N LEU A 186 12.71 11.67 5.18
CA LEU A 186 13.83 12.59 5.30
C LEU A 186 13.42 13.97 4.81
N TRP A 187 14.00 14.99 5.44
CA TRP A 187 14.01 16.33 4.89
C TRP A 187 14.97 16.38 3.70
N THR A 188 14.42 16.40 2.49
CA THR A 188 15.22 16.68 1.31
C THR A 188 15.21 18.19 1.09
N GLU A 189 16.33 18.84 1.39
CA GLU A 189 16.58 20.15 0.77
C GLU A 189 16.74 19.97 -0.75
N PRO A 190 16.44 21.01 -1.55
CA PRO A 190 16.61 20.99 -3.00
C PRO A 190 18.02 20.58 -3.45
N HIS A 191 19.04 20.73 -2.61
CA HIS A 191 20.41 20.36 -2.96
C HIS A 191 20.70 18.85 -2.93
N PHE A 192 19.81 18.02 -2.39
CA PHE A 192 19.93 16.55 -2.44
C PHE A 192 19.51 15.98 -3.80
N LEU A 193 18.82 16.76 -4.61
CA LEU A 193 18.30 16.37 -5.91
C LEU A 193 18.85 17.38 -6.92
N ASP A 194 19.65 16.92 -7.88
CA ASP A 194 19.94 17.78 -9.03
C ASP A 194 18.64 18.10 -9.81
N GLU A 195 18.68 19.09 -10.70
CA GLU A 195 17.50 19.51 -11.47
C GLU A 195 16.87 18.36 -12.27
N GLU A 196 17.70 17.40 -12.73
CA GLU A 196 17.24 16.22 -13.48
C GLU A 196 16.47 15.24 -12.58
N SER A 197 16.96 15.02 -11.36
CA SER A 197 16.31 14.21 -10.33
C SER A 197 14.98 14.82 -9.89
N ALA A 198 14.96 16.13 -9.64
CA ALA A 198 13.74 16.86 -9.27
C ALA A 198 12.67 16.76 -10.36
N HIS A 199 13.03 16.94 -11.63
CA HIS A 199 12.07 16.86 -12.73
C HIS A 199 11.56 15.43 -12.97
N CYS A 200 12.39 14.41 -12.74
CA CYS A 200 11.94 13.02 -12.76
C CYS A 200 11.00 12.70 -11.59
N MET A 201 11.16 13.35 -10.44
CA MET A 201 10.31 13.16 -9.26
C MET A 201 8.93 13.80 -9.41
N ASP A 202 8.81 14.92 -10.14
CA ASP A 202 7.52 15.52 -10.50
C ASP A 202 6.58 14.49 -11.13
N ARG A 203 7.12 13.60 -11.97
CA ARG A 203 6.37 12.55 -12.68
C ARG A 203 5.70 11.53 -11.74
N PHE A 204 6.18 11.45 -10.51
CA PHE A 204 5.66 10.56 -9.47
C PHE A 204 4.80 11.32 -8.44
N GLY A 205 4.49 12.60 -8.70
CA GLY A 205 3.68 13.45 -7.81
C GLY A 205 4.45 14.05 -6.64
N PHE A 206 5.80 14.02 -6.68
CA PHE A 206 6.60 14.57 -5.61
C PHE A 206 6.80 16.07 -5.74
N ALA A 207 6.26 16.80 -4.77
CA ALA A 207 6.55 18.22 -4.60
C ALA A 207 7.76 18.44 -3.69
N PRO A 208 8.56 19.51 -3.92
CA PRO A 208 9.57 19.95 -2.97
C PRO A 208 9.01 20.08 -1.55
N HIS A 209 9.85 19.77 -0.55
CA HIS A 209 9.49 19.82 0.87
C HIS A 209 8.48 18.75 1.34
N ARG A 210 8.19 17.72 0.54
CA ARG A 210 7.54 16.51 1.04
C ARG A 210 8.55 15.55 1.69
N PRO A 211 8.16 14.80 2.73
CA PRO A 211 9.03 13.79 3.32
C PRO A 211 9.32 12.67 2.31
N LEU A 212 10.58 12.25 2.22
CA LEU A 212 11.02 11.23 1.26
C LEU A 212 11.92 10.19 1.91
N LEU A 213 11.75 8.94 1.52
CA LEU A 213 12.64 7.84 1.85
C LEU A 213 13.44 7.46 0.61
N LEU A 214 14.71 7.10 0.80
CA LEU A 214 15.66 6.84 -0.29
C LEU A 214 16.45 5.56 0.00
N LEU A 215 16.58 4.68 -0.99
CA LEU A 215 17.49 3.54 -0.95
C LEU A 215 18.47 3.61 -2.11
N PRO A 216 19.80 3.60 -1.86
CA PRO A 216 20.43 3.56 -0.55
C PRO A 216 20.22 4.86 0.25
N ARG A 217 20.21 4.73 1.58
CA ARG A 217 20.05 5.89 2.48
C ARG A 217 21.18 6.90 2.28
N PRO A 218 20.88 8.21 2.16
CA PRO A 218 21.90 9.24 2.03
C PRO A 218 22.87 9.26 3.23
N PRO A 219 24.17 9.46 3.00
CA PRO A 219 25.15 9.59 4.08
C PRO A 219 25.05 10.96 4.75
N GLY A 220 25.25 11.01 6.08
CA GLY A 220 25.35 12.27 6.84
C GLY A 220 24.30 12.40 7.94
N PRO A 221 24.32 13.51 8.70
CA PRO A 221 23.28 13.81 9.67
C PRO A 221 21.94 13.98 8.95
N VAL A 222 20.94 13.25 9.42
CA VAL A 222 19.62 13.21 8.78
C VAL A 222 18.65 14.01 9.64
N THR A 223 17.96 14.96 9.02
CA THR A 223 16.76 15.58 9.61
C THR A 223 15.56 14.80 9.11
N PHE A 224 14.78 14.26 10.03
CA PHE A 224 13.52 13.61 9.73
C PHE A 224 12.39 14.64 9.68
N THR A 225 11.42 14.38 8.81
CA THR A 225 10.25 15.22 8.59
C THR A 225 9.01 14.37 8.66
N ALA A 226 8.02 14.89 9.37
CA ALA A 226 6.64 14.42 9.30
C ALA A 226 5.77 15.53 8.75
N ARG A 227 4.82 15.15 7.90
CA ARG A 227 3.84 16.06 7.32
C ARG A 227 2.46 15.45 7.45
N ALA A 228 1.53 16.21 8.01
CA ALA A 228 0.12 15.83 8.08
C ALA A 228 -0.69 16.71 7.13
N GLU A 229 -1.52 16.10 6.31
CA GLU A 229 -2.40 16.80 5.38
C GLU A 229 -3.66 16.01 5.07
N SER A 230 -4.68 16.72 4.61
CA SER A 230 -5.89 16.13 4.04
C SER A 230 -5.59 15.73 2.59
N GLY A 231 -5.66 14.43 2.32
CA GLY A 231 -5.42 13.87 1.00
C GLY A 231 -6.59 13.01 0.54
N PRO A 232 -6.75 12.79 -0.78
CA PRO A 232 -7.63 11.72 -1.24
C PRO A 232 -7.17 10.38 -0.67
N PHE A 233 -8.12 9.45 -0.53
CA PHE A 233 -7.75 8.04 -0.39
C PHE A 233 -6.94 7.63 -1.64
N PRO A 234 -5.80 6.92 -1.52
CA PRO A 234 -5.18 6.34 -2.70
C PRO A 234 -6.15 5.33 -3.29
N GLY A 235 -6.84 5.71 -4.37
CA GLY A 235 -7.66 4.77 -5.11
C GLY A 235 -6.80 3.56 -5.49
N LYS A 236 -7.36 2.35 -5.36
CA LYS A 236 -6.65 1.09 -5.68
C LYS A 236 -6.13 1.04 -7.14
N ASN A 237 -6.64 1.93 -8.00
CA ASN A 237 -6.28 2.13 -9.40
C ASN A 237 -5.85 3.57 -9.74
N ALA A 238 -5.35 4.35 -8.78
CA ALA A 238 -4.68 5.59 -9.16
C ALA A 238 -3.44 5.22 -9.99
N SER A 239 -3.55 5.32 -11.32
CA SER A 239 -2.42 5.30 -12.23
C SER A 239 -1.32 6.17 -11.63
N ARG A 240 -0.05 5.74 -11.79
CA ARG A 240 1.18 6.37 -11.26
C ARG A 240 1.34 7.88 -11.50
N THR A 241 0.39 8.55 -12.13
CA THR A 241 0.49 9.88 -12.74
C THR A 241 -0.34 10.99 -12.09
N GLU A 242 -1.26 10.73 -11.17
CA GLU A 242 -1.97 11.82 -10.48
C GLU A 242 -2.21 11.47 -9.00
N GLU A 243 -1.29 11.91 -8.13
CA GLU A 243 -1.71 12.28 -6.78
C GLU A 243 -2.51 13.58 -6.92
N ALA A 244 -3.74 13.60 -6.40
CA ALA A 244 -4.46 14.86 -6.30
C ALA A 244 -3.67 15.77 -5.34
N ASP A 245 -3.47 17.01 -5.75
CA ASP A 245 -2.86 18.05 -4.93
C ASP A 245 -3.42 18.02 -3.51
N ALA A 246 -2.59 18.29 -2.50
CA ALA A 246 -3.04 18.46 -1.13
C ALA A 246 -4.15 19.53 -1.10
N ILE A 247 -5.39 19.08 -0.97
CA ILE A 247 -6.55 19.97 -0.89
C ILE A 247 -6.64 20.32 0.59
N GLY A 248 -5.79 21.22 1.10
CA GLY A 248 -5.87 21.72 2.48
C GLY A 248 -4.62 22.28 3.14
N THR A 249 -4.76 22.66 4.42
CA THR A 249 -3.66 23.12 5.26
C THR A 249 -2.77 21.92 5.60
N SER A 250 -1.48 22.01 5.31
CA SER A 250 -0.51 21.02 5.74
C SER A 250 0.22 21.50 7.00
N HIS A 251 0.49 20.56 7.89
CA HIS A 251 1.28 20.77 9.10
C HIS A 251 2.55 19.94 9.01
N GLN A 252 3.69 20.54 9.36
CA GLN A 252 4.99 19.91 9.18
C GLN A 252 5.86 20.06 10.42
N TRP A 253 6.54 18.98 10.77
CA TRP A 253 7.45 18.90 11.90
C TRP A 253 8.78 18.32 11.46
N THR A 254 9.88 18.78 12.07
CA THR A 254 11.22 18.26 11.79
C THR A 254 12.02 18.01 13.07
N ALA A 255 12.76 16.91 13.14
CA ALA A 255 13.69 16.63 14.23
C ALA A 255 14.80 15.68 13.77
N THR A 256 15.90 15.63 14.53
CA THR A 256 16.99 14.67 14.32
C THR A 256 16.77 13.34 15.03
N ASP A 257 15.84 13.31 15.98
CA ASP A 257 15.46 12.14 16.78
C ASP A 257 14.03 11.70 16.39
N PRO A 258 13.85 10.49 15.83
CA PRO A 258 12.55 9.97 15.43
C PRO A 258 11.53 9.83 16.56
N ASP A 259 11.95 9.44 17.77
CA ASP A 259 11.06 9.25 18.91
C ASP A 259 10.48 10.60 19.35
N VAL A 260 11.35 11.60 19.47
CA VAL A 260 10.94 12.98 19.79
C VAL A 260 10.01 13.55 18.72
N LEU A 261 10.26 13.22 17.45
CA LEU A 261 9.40 13.66 16.35
C LEU A 261 8.02 13.01 16.44
N ALA A 262 7.96 11.69 16.61
CA ALA A 262 6.71 10.93 16.67
C ALA A 262 5.85 11.36 17.86
N GLU A 263 6.43 11.51 19.05
CA GLU A 263 5.72 11.99 20.25
C GLU A 263 5.15 13.39 20.05
N ARG A 264 5.93 14.30 19.47
CA ARG A 264 5.48 15.66 19.19
C ARG A 264 4.35 15.68 18.17
N VAL A 265 4.47 14.92 17.08
CA VAL A 265 3.43 14.81 16.06
C VAL A 265 2.14 14.27 16.69
N ALA A 266 2.20 13.15 17.41
CA ALA A 266 1.02 12.56 18.04
C ALA A 266 0.29 13.55 18.98
N ARG A 267 1.05 14.28 19.81
CA ARG A 267 0.49 15.32 20.70
C ARG A 267 -0.13 16.46 19.90
N ASP A 268 0.57 16.99 18.91
CA ASP A 268 0.12 18.16 18.16
C ASP A 268 -1.10 17.82 17.28
N LEU A 269 -1.15 16.61 16.71
CA LEU A 269 -2.31 16.12 15.95
C LEU A 269 -3.57 16.07 16.79
N GLN A 270 -3.49 15.63 18.05
CA GLN A 270 -4.65 15.64 18.97
C GLN A 270 -5.11 17.06 19.32
N LEU A 271 -4.22 18.06 19.27
CA LEU A 271 -4.57 19.47 19.49
C LEU A 271 -5.20 20.09 18.23
N LEU A 272 -4.65 19.79 17.06
CA LEU A 272 -5.13 20.30 15.76
C LEU A 272 -6.44 19.64 15.34
N TRP A 273 -6.59 18.35 15.61
CA TRP A 273 -7.77 17.54 15.30
C TRP A 273 -8.28 16.82 16.57
N PRO A 274 -9.01 17.52 17.45
CA PRO A 274 -9.45 16.97 18.74
C PRO A 274 -10.30 15.71 18.63
N HIS A 275 -10.99 15.52 17.50
CA HIS A 275 -11.75 14.32 17.20
C HIS A 275 -10.87 13.08 17.05
N LEU A 276 -9.54 13.20 16.92
CA LEU A 276 -8.58 12.08 17.00
C LEU A 276 -8.38 11.54 18.43
N THR A 277 -8.96 12.17 19.45
CA THR A 277 -8.90 11.63 20.81
C THR A 277 -9.96 10.54 20.95
N PRO A 278 -9.63 9.32 21.43
CA PRO A 278 -10.67 8.35 21.77
C PRO A 278 -11.57 8.95 22.87
N PRO A 279 -12.90 8.74 22.82
CA PRO A 279 -13.79 9.21 23.89
C PRO A 279 -13.30 8.63 25.22
N LYS A 280 -13.10 9.49 26.23
CA LYS A 280 -12.71 9.08 27.58
C LYS A 280 -13.83 8.23 28.18
N GLY A 281 -13.66 6.90 28.13
CA GLY A 281 -14.42 5.94 28.91
C GLY A 281 -15.91 5.83 28.54
N SER A 282 -16.32 4.64 28.14
CA SER A 282 -17.67 4.12 28.41
C SER A 282 -17.52 2.84 29.22
#